data_AF-G0TBE6-F1
#
_entry.id   AF-G0TBE6-F1
#
_cell.length_a   1.000
_cell.length_b   1.000
_cell.length_c   1.000
_cell.angle_alpha   90.00
_cell.angle_beta   90.00
_cell.angle_gamma   90.00
#
_symmetry.space_group_name_H-M   'P 1'
#
loop_
_entity.id
_entity.type
_entity.pdbx_description
1 polymer ?
#
loop_
_entity_poly.entity_id
_entity_poly.type
_entity_poly.pdbx_seq_one_letter_code
_entity_poly.pdbx_strand_id
1 'polypeptide(L)'
;TLIPSTFFRDFAISVRVKPSSPRGGVLFAVTDAFQKVIYLGLRLSGVEDGQQRVILYYTEPSSQVSHEAAAFLVPVMTHKWNYFAVVIQGEEVTLLVDCEEHGRVPFLRSSQALTFEPSAGIFVGNAGATGLERFTGSIQQLIIHPDPRTPEEMCEAEESSASGETSGLQETDEVAEILEAVTYTQAPSKEAKVEPIHTPPTPSPAPEDAELSGEPIPEGTKETSNLSADPHSSPEQGSGEILNDTLETVQTVDGSPATDTGSGGWGLPSCHRRESIHRRFG
;
A
#
# COMPACT_ATOMS: atom_id res chain seq x y z
N THR A 1 3.61 23.64 7.32
CA THR A 1 3.48 22.39 6.53
C THR A 1 2.78 21.35 7.38
N LEU A 2 2.13 20.35 6.75
CA LEU A 2 1.51 19.22 7.47
C LEU A 2 2.51 18.10 7.80
N ILE A 3 3.69 18.14 7.17
CA ILE A 3 4.78 17.17 7.33
C ILE A 3 5.92 17.87 8.11
N PRO A 4 6.50 17.23 9.15
CA PRO A 4 7.67 17.78 9.84
C PRO A 4 8.91 17.75 8.93
N SER A 5 9.84 18.69 9.11
CA SER A 5 11.08 18.75 8.31
C SER A 5 12.05 17.61 8.63
N THR A 6 12.08 17.17 9.88
CA THR A 6 12.81 15.98 10.35
C THR A 6 11.80 14.93 10.80
N PHE A 7 11.91 13.73 10.25
CA PHE A 7 11.14 12.58 10.67
C PHE A 7 11.81 11.85 11.84
N PHE A 8 11.17 10.78 12.33
CA PHE A 8 11.76 9.87 13.31
C PHE A 8 12.72 8.90 12.61
N ARG A 9 13.81 8.47 13.27
CA ARG A 9 14.70 7.43 12.74
C ARG A 9 14.07 6.06 12.94
N ASP A 10 13.73 5.74 14.18
CA ASP A 10 12.98 4.54 14.56
C ASP A 10 11.53 4.95 14.81
N PHE A 11 10.57 4.19 14.31
CA PHE A 11 9.13 4.51 14.32
C PHE A 11 8.30 3.29 13.94
N ALA A 12 6.98 3.36 14.09
CA ALA A 12 6.07 2.37 13.52
C ALA A 12 4.93 3.01 12.72
N ILE A 13 4.31 2.23 11.85
CA ILE A 13 3.12 2.60 11.08
C ILE A 13 2.03 1.56 11.38
N SER A 14 0.96 1.95 12.09
CA SER A 14 -0.19 1.07 12.36
C SER A 14 -1.33 1.33 11.37
N VAL A 15 -1.97 0.26 10.89
CA VAL A 15 -2.92 0.27 9.78
C VAL A 15 -4.12 -0.62 10.08
N ARG A 16 -5.34 -0.12 9.91
CA ARG A 16 -6.59 -0.91 9.96
C ARG A 16 -7.40 -0.66 8.68
N VAL A 17 -7.45 -1.66 7.79
CA VAL A 17 -7.96 -1.51 6.41
C VAL A 17 -8.81 -2.69 5.94
N LYS A 18 -9.74 -2.40 5.02
CA LYS A 18 -10.52 -3.37 4.26
C LYS A 18 -10.38 -3.08 2.76
N PRO A 19 -9.42 -3.69 2.04
CA PRO A 19 -9.32 -3.58 0.59
C PRO A 19 -10.58 -4.15 -0.09
N SER A 20 -11.12 -3.49 -1.11
CA SER A 20 -12.28 -3.96 -1.89
C SER A 20 -11.91 -4.55 -3.26
N SER A 21 -10.61 -4.74 -3.53
CA SER A 21 -10.09 -5.29 -4.79
C SER A 21 -8.81 -6.09 -4.54
N PRO A 22 -8.57 -7.20 -5.26
CA PRO A 22 -7.30 -7.94 -5.20
C PRO A 22 -6.14 -7.21 -5.91
N ARG A 23 -6.37 -6.04 -6.53
CA ARG A 23 -5.30 -5.21 -7.14
C ARG A 23 -4.41 -4.50 -6.11
N GLY A 24 -4.80 -4.49 -4.82
CA GLY A 24 -4.07 -3.80 -3.76
C GLY A 24 -4.13 -2.28 -3.90
N GLY A 25 -2.97 -1.63 -3.83
CA GLY A 25 -2.79 -0.19 -4.03
C GLY A 25 -2.02 0.48 -2.88
N VAL A 26 -1.62 1.74 -3.11
CA VAL A 26 -0.91 2.55 -2.10
C VAL A 26 -1.88 2.97 -0.99
N LEU A 27 -1.52 2.71 0.26
CA LEU A 27 -2.27 3.13 1.45
C LEU A 27 -1.95 4.57 1.82
N PHE A 28 -0.66 4.93 1.83
CA PHE A 28 -0.19 6.32 1.85
C PHE A 28 1.18 6.46 1.21
N ALA A 29 1.53 7.68 0.81
CA ALA A 29 2.88 8.06 0.41
C ALA A 29 3.17 9.52 0.76
N VAL A 30 4.41 9.80 1.15
CA VAL A 30 5.03 11.13 1.19
C VAL A 30 5.97 11.23 -0.01
N THR A 31 5.75 12.20 -0.90
CA THR A 31 6.52 12.36 -2.13
C THR A 31 7.29 13.67 -2.20
N ASP A 32 8.23 13.75 -3.14
CA ASP A 32 8.82 14.99 -3.63
C ASP A 32 7.78 15.96 -4.24
N ALA A 33 8.23 17.16 -4.58
CA ALA A 33 7.44 18.23 -5.18
C ALA A 33 6.76 17.86 -6.51
N PHE A 34 7.40 17.02 -7.34
CA PHE A 34 6.89 16.58 -8.65
C PHE A 34 6.07 15.28 -8.57
N GLN A 35 5.95 14.70 -7.37
CA GLN A 35 5.19 13.48 -7.08
C GLN A 35 5.68 12.27 -7.89
N LYS A 36 6.99 12.06 -7.92
CA LYS A 36 7.71 10.98 -8.64
C LYS A 36 8.53 10.07 -7.73
N VAL A 37 9.11 10.63 -6.68
CA VAL A 37 9.92 9.92 -5.68
C VAL A 37 9.13 9.83 -4.38
N ILE A 38 9.01 8.62 -3.83
CA ILE A 38 8.34 8.35 -2.56
C ILE A 38 9.42 8.28 -1.46
N TYR A 39 9.51 9.31 -0.63
CA TYR A 39 10.44 9.34 0.51
C TYR A 39 10.05 8.33 1.59
N LEU A 40 8.75 8.20 1.86
CA LEU A 40 8.16 7.24 2.78
C LEU A 40 6.78 6.82 2.27
N GLY A 41 6.42 5.54 2.33
CA GLY A 41 5.07 5.11 1.95
C GLY A 41 4.82 3.64 2.22
N LEU A 42 3.56 3.22 2.07
CA LEU A 42 3.14 1.85 2.35
C LEU A 42 2.11 1.40 1.32
N ARG A 43 2.34 0.22 0.73
CA ARG A 43 1.54 -0.32 -0.38
C ARG A 43 1.17 -1.78 -0.14
N LEU A 44 -0.04 -2.15 -0.54
CA LEU A 44 -0.40 -3.54 -0.78
C LEU A 44 -0.17 -3.85 -2.26
N SER A 45 0.51 -4.96 -2.57
CA SER A 45 0.63 -5.43 -3.95
C SER A 45 -0.72 -5.91 -4.50
N GLY A 46 -0.77 -6.17 -5.81
CA GLY A 46 -1.78 -7.08 -6.35
C GLY A 46 -1.60 -8.48 -5.78
N VAL A 47 -2.67 -9.28 -5.80
CA VAL A 47 -2.60 -10.70 -5.47
C VAL A 47 -1.95 -11.44 -6.64
N GLU A 48 -0.84 -12.12 -6.36
CA GLU A 48 -0.02 -12.88 -7.30
C GLU A 48 0.13 -14.30 -6.72
N ASP A 49 -0.20 -15.34 -7.51
CA ASP A 49 -0.18 -16.75 -7.09
C ASP A 49 -0.87 -17.07 -5.73
N GLY A 50 -1.95 -16.32 -5.44
CA GLY A 50 -2.71 -16.46 -4.19
C GLY A 50 -2.07 -15.81 -2.96
N GLN A 51 -0.98 -15.08 -3.13
CA GLN A 51 -0.28 -14.33 -2.08
C GLN A 51 -0.36 -12.83 -2.35
N GLN A 52 -0.17 -12.02 -1.30
CA GLN A 52 -0.11 -10.56 -1.40
C GLN A 52 1.14 -10.06 -0.68
N ARG A 53 1.64 -8.86 -0.99
CA ARG A 53 2.79 -8.24 -0.30
C ARG A 53 2.40 -6.95 0.40
N VAL A 54 2.82 -6.80 1.66
CA VAL A 54 2.94 -5.50 2.33
C VAL A 54 4.32 -4.94 1.97
N ILE A 55 4.36 -3.75 1.37
CA ILE A 55 5.58 -3.14 0.82
C ILE A 55 5.79 -1.77 1.47
N LEU A 56 6.92 -1.60 2.15
CA LEU A 56 7.39 -0.32 2.69
C LEU A 56 8.29 0.37 1.68
N TYR A 57 7.94 1.61 1.30
CA TYR A 57 8.86 2.52 0.63
C TYR A 57 9.60 3.37 1.67
N TYR A 58 10.92 3.41 1.59
CA TYR A 58 11.77 4.35 2.33
C TYR A 58 12.92 4.72 1.41
N THR A 59 13.03 6.00 1.08
CA THR A 59 13.99 6.51 0.10
C THR A 59 14.85 7.59 0.76
N GLU A 60 16.14 7.31 0.91
CA GLU A 60 17.11 8.26 1.44
C GLU A 60 17.15 9.55 0.59
N PRO A 61 17.34 10.75 1.19
CA PRO A 61 17.27 12.04 0.48
C PRO A 61 18.26 12.21 -0.69
N SER A 62 19.28 11.37 -0.80
CA SER A 62 20.24 11.34 -1.91
C SER A 62 19.74 10.59 -3.15
N SER A 63 18.68 9.78 -3.04
CA SER A 63 18.14 9.00 -4.16
C SER A 63 17.10 9.79 -4.96
N GLN A 64 17.16 9.64 -6.28
CA GLN A 64 16.18 10.18 -7.24
C GLN A 64 15.17 9.12 -7.70
N VAL A 65 15.14 7.95 -7.03
CA VAL A 65 14.28 6.80 -7.35
C VAL A 65 13.69 6.22 -6.07
N SER A 66 12.37 6.01 -6.05
CA SER A 66 11.64 5.37 -4.95
C SER A 66 12.18 3.96 -4.66
N HIS A 67 12.52 3.68 -3.41
CA HIS A 67 13.10 2.40 -2.99
C HIS A 67 12.13 1.58 -2.11
N GLU A 68 11.91 0.31 -2.48
CA GLU A 68 11.18 -0.68 -1.66
C GLU A 68 12.15 -1.26 -0.62
N ALA A 69 12.07 -0.74 0.61
CA ALA A 69 12.99 -1.05 1.69
C ALA A 69 12.66 -2.36 2.43
N ALA A 70 11.39 -2.77 2.42
CA ALA A 70 10.95 -4.06 2.94
C ALA A 70 9.69 -4.54 2.19
N ALA A 71 9.59 -5.85 1.97
CA ALA A 71 8.43 -6.49 1.38
C ALA A 71 8.15 -7.84 2.05
N PHE A 72 6.94 -8.02 2.56
CA PHE A 72 6.52 -9.21 3.31
C PHE A 72 5.37 -9.92 2.59
N LEU A 73 5.53 -11.21 2.31
CA LEU A 73 4.45 -12.04 1.75
C LEU A 73 3.41 -12.36 2.85
N VAL A 74 2.16 -11.97 2.63
CA VAL A 74 1.03 -12.10 3.55
C VAL A 74 -0.15 -12.83 2.89
N PRO A 75 -1.06 -13.44 3.67
CA PRO A 75 -2.34 -13.92 3.16
C PRO A 75 -3.16 -12.79 2.51
N VAL A 76 -3.99 -13.13 1.52
CA VAL A 76 -4.83 -12.16 0.81
C VAL A 76 -5.72 -11.37 1.78
N MET A 77 -5.64 -10.04 1.70
CA MET A 77 -6.31 -9.11 2.63
C MET A 77 -7.69 -8.63 2.16
N THR A 78 -8.11 -8.99 0.95
CA THR A 78 -9.32 -8.44 0.30
C THR A 78 -10.63 -8.81 1.00
N HIS A 79 -11.58 -7.87 0.99
CA HIS A 79 -12.97 -7.94 1.50
C HIS A 79 -13.15 -8.13 3.02
N LYS A 80 -12.12 -8.56 3.76
CA LYS A 80 -12.09 -8.58 5.24
C LYS A 80 -11.43 -7.33 5.81
N TRP A 81 -11.69 -7.02 7.08
CA TRP A 81 -10.82 -6.13 7.85
C TRP A 81 -9.50 -6.84 8.16
N ASN A 82 -8.42 -6.06 8.23
CA ASN A 82 -7.07 -6.50 8.57
C ASN A 82 -6.48 -5.43 9.47
N TYR A 83 -5.82 -5.82 10.56
CA TYR A 83 -4.93 -4.93 11.33
C TYR A 83 -3.49 -5.37 11.09
N PHE A 84 -2.60 -4.43 10.83
CA PHE A 84 -1.17 -4.72 10.75
C PHE A 84 -0.34 -3.48 11.07
N ALA A 85 0.90 -3.69 11.50
CA ALA A 85 1.84 -2.62 11.78
C ALA A 85 3.21 -2.92 11.19
N VAL A 86 3.85 -1.92 10.59
CA VAL A 86 5.24 -2.00 10.14
C VAL A 86 6.10 -1.22 11.12
N VAL A 87 6.98 -1.92 11.83
CA VAL A 87 7.90 -1.38 12.83
C VAL A 87 9.28 -1.24 12.18
N ILE A 88 9.88 -0.05 12.30
CA ILE A 88 11.21 0.27 11.77
C ILE A 88 12.10 0.59 12.97
N GLN A 89 13.08 -0.26 13.26
CA GLN A 89 13.94 -0.11 14.43
C GLN A 89 15.40 -0.49 14.10
N GLY A 90 16.33 0.44 14.34
CA GLY A 90 17.75 0.24 14.06
C GLY A 90 18.00 0.05 12.57
N GLU A 91 18.35 -1.17 12.18
CA GLU A 91 18.60 -1.63 10.81
C GLU A 91 17.75 -2.87 10.47
N GLU A 92 16.56 -2.99 11.10
CA GLU A 92 15.55 -4.02 10.81
C GLU A 92 14.18 -3.38 10.53
N VAL A 93 13.37 -4.07 9.74
CA VAL A 93 11.92 -3.82 9.62
C VAL A 93 11.17 -5.08 10.00
N THR A 94 10.18 -4.95 10.88
CA THR A 94 9.29 -6.03 11.32
C THR A 94 7.87 -5.74 10.88
N LEU A 95 7.16 -6.75 10.38
CA LEU A 95 5.72 -6.70 10.15
C LEU A 95 5.01 -7.45 11.28
N LEU A 96 4.09 -6.77 11.95
CA LEU A 96 3.06 -7.37 12.79
C LEU A 96 1.78 -7.51 12.00
N VAL A 97 1.08 -8.65 12.08
CA VAL A 97 -0.25 -8.87 11.50
C VAL A 97 -1.18 -9.35 12.60
N ASP A 98 -2.32 -8.67 12.76
CA ASP A 98 -3.34 -8.96 13.79
C ASP A 98 -2.72 -9.21 15.19
N CYS A 99 -1.74 -8.35 15.55
CA CYS A 99 -0.94 -8.33 16.79
C CYS A 99 0.20 -9.36 16.94
N GLU A 100 0.39 -10.32 16.01
CA GLU A 100 1.52 -11.26 16.04
C GLU A 100 2.68 -10.83 15.12
N GLU A 101 3.93 -11.19 15.44
CA GLU A 101 5.07 -11.01 14.52
C GLU A 101 4.93 -11.96 13.31
N HIS A 102 4.60 -11.38 12.15
CA HIS A 102 4.52 -12.10 10.88
C HIS A 102 5.92 -12.31 10.26
N GLY A 103 6.87 -11.43 10.57
CA GLY A 103 8.29 -11.63 10.28
C GLY A 103 9.08 -10.34 10.19
N ARG A 104 10.41 -10.48 10.04
CA ARG A 104 11.38 -9.39 9.99
C ARG A 104 12.33 -9.50 8.80
N VAL A 105 12.85 -8.37 8.33
CA VAL A 105 13.89 -8.28 7.29
C VAL A 105 14.98 -7.28 7.68
N PRO A 106 16.26 -7.53 7.31
CA PRO A 106 17.33 -6.55 7.49
C PRO A 106 17.14 -5.37 6.54
N PHE A 107 17.38 -4.16 7.04
CA PHE A 107 17.14 -2.90 6.36
C PHE A 107 18.33 -1.95 6.54
N LEU A 108 19.26 -2.02 5.59
CA LEU A 108 20.42 -1.14 5.53
C LEU A 108 19.99 0.28 5.14
N ARG A 109 20.27 1.25 6.02
CA ARG A 109 19.94 2.66 5.85
C ARG A 109 20.96 3.55 6.54
N SER A 110 20.84 4.86 6.39
CA SER A 110 21.74 5.81 7.06
C SER A 110 21.47 5.91 8.57
N SER A 111 22.43 6.48 9.30
CA SER A 111 22.24 6.89 10.69
C SER A 111 21.41 8.19 10.83
N GLN A 112 21.08 8.85 9.71
CA GLN A 112 20.27 10.05 9.66
C GLN A 112 18.78 9.67 9.62
N ALA A 113 17.91 10.53 10.17
CA ALA A 113 16.46 10.39 9.98
C ALA A 113 16.04 10.97 8.62
N LEU A 114 14.93 10.49 8.05
CA LEU A 114 14.36 11.08 6.83
C LEU A 114 14.13 12.59 7.01
N THR A 115 14.52 13.35 6.00
CA THR A 115 14.24 14.79 5.89
C THR A 115 13.38 15.03 4.67
N PHE A 116 12.21 15.63 4.85
CA PHE A 116 11.30 15.94 3.75
C PHE A 116 11.49 17.38 3.29
N GLU A 117 11.42 17.60 1.97
CA GLU A 117 11.43 18.95 1.41
C GLU A 117 10.23 19.79 1.89
N PRO A 118 10.33 21.13 1.99
CA PRO A 118 9.19 22.00 2.31
C PRO A 118 8.01 21.87 1.33
N SER A 119 8.30 21.40 0.12
CA SER A 119 7.38 21.12 -0.99
C SER A 119 6.83 19.68 -1.03
N ALA A 120 7.21 18.81 -0.08
CA ALA A 120 6.78 17.42 -0.05
C ALA A 120 5.26 17.28 0.16
N GLY A 121 4.63 16.39 -0.61
CA GLY A 121 3.20 16.12 -0.56
C GLY A 121 2.88 14.82 0.18
N ILE A 122 1.84 14.81 1.01
CA ILE A 122 1.30 13.59 1.63
C ILE A 122 0.00 13.16 0.95
N PHE A 123 -0.08 11.89 0.59
CA PHE A 123 -1.18 11.28 -0.16
C PHE A 123 -1.70 10.07 0.61
N VAL A 124 -3.02 9.87 0.61
CA VAL A 124 -3.70 8.70 1.18
C VAL A 124 -4.51 8.02 0.09
N GLY A 125 -4.46 6.69 0.05
CA GLY A 125 -5.08 5.87 -1.01
C GLY A 125 -4.39 5.95 -2.39
N ASN A 126 -3.30 6.72 -2.52
CA ASN A 126 -2.56 6.93 -3.76
C ASN A 126 -1.14 7.47 -3.48
N ALA A 127 -0.31 7.63 -4.52
CA ALA A 127 1.01 8.25 -4.47
C ALA A 127 1.21 9.30 -5.57
N GLY A 128 0.25 10.22 -5.72
CA GLY A 128 0.35 11.34 -6.66
C GLY A 128 0.60 10.92 -8.11
N ALA A 129 1.63 11.47 -8.74
CA ALA A 129 1.99 11.24 -10.14
C ALA A 129 3.01 10.09 -10.37
N THR A 130 3.25 9.22 -9.38
CA THR A 130 4.16 8.06 -9.48
C THR A 130 3.66 6.97 -10.45
N GLY A 131 2.35 6.92 -10.70
CA GLY A 131 1.73 5.86 -11.51
C GLY A 131 1.40 4.57 -10.75
N LEU A 132 1.65 4.50 -9.44
CA LEU A 132 1.26 3.34 -8.62
C LEU A 132 -0.27 3.21 -8.50
N GLU A 133 -0.73 1.96 -8.41
CA GLU A 133 -2.15 1.60 -8.25
C GLU A 133 -2.77 2.28 -7.01
N ARG A 134 -4.01 2.76 -7.18
CA ARG A 134 -4.75 3.46 -6.12
C ARG A 134 -5.46 2.43 -5.24
N PHE A 135 -5.31 2.55 -3.92
CA PHE A 135 -6.04 1.69 -3.00
C PHE A 135 -7.54 1.92 -3.15
N THR A 136 -8.28 0.84 -3.34
CA THR A 136 -9.74 0.84 -3.35
C THR A 136 -10.22 0.01 -2.16
N GLY A 137 -11.01 0.62 -1.26
CA GLY A 137 -11.47 -0.01 -0.03
C GLY A 137 -11.82 0.99 1.06
N SER A 138 -11.81 0.53 2.31
CA SER A 138 -11.99 1.36 3.51
C SER A 138 -10.68 1.43 4.31
N ILE A 139 -10.34 2.62 4.81
CA ILE A 139 -9.27 2.85 5.79
C ILE A 139 -9.95 3.36 7.06
N GLN A 140 -9.71 2.69 8.19
CA GLN A 140 -10.20 3.11 9.52
C GLN A 140 -9.08 3.75 10.35
N GLN A 141 -7.86 3.22 10.22
CA GLN A 141 -6.67 3.71 10.93
C GLN A 141 -5.47 3.70 9.99
N LEU A 142 -4.69 4.78 10.04
CA LEU A 142 -3.37 4.90 9.43
C LEU A 142 -2.60 5.92 10.28
N ILE A 143 -1.79 5.43 11.22
CA ILE A 143 -1.10 6.26 12.23
C ILE A 143 0.39 5.95 12.18
N ILE A 144 1.21 7.00 12.21
CA ILE A 144 2.66 6.93 12.36
C ILE A 144 2.99 7.21 13.83
N HIS A 145 3.58 6.24 14.51
CA HIS A 145 3.94 6.28 15.92
C HIS A 145 5.41 6.68 16.10
N PRO A 146 5.74 7.69 16.92
CA PRO A 146 7.11 8.10 17.20
C PRO A 146 7.93 7.06 17.97
N ASP A 147 7.30 6.26 18.84
CA ASP A 147 7.95 5.09 19.44
C ASP A 147 7.62 3.86 18.58
N PRO A 148 8.62 3.07 18.16
CA PRO A 148 8.39 1.83 17.44
C PRO A 148 7.57 0.78 18.20
N ARG A 149 7.46 0.82 19.54
CA ARG A 149 6.75 -0.19 20.37
C ARG A 149 5.25 0.04 20.56
N THR A 150 4.75 1.21 20.18
CA THR A 150 3.34 1.56 20.42
C THR A 150 2.33 0.59 19.77
N PRO A 151 2.57 -0.01 18.59
CA PRO A 151 1.64 -1.02 18.03
C PRO A 151 1.43 -2.24 18.92
N GLU A 152 2.49 -2.74 19.56
CA GLU A 152 2.50 -3.86 20.49
C GLU A 152 1.78 -3.49 21.79
N GLU A 153 2.14 -2.35 22.40
CA GLU A 153 1.51 -1.82 23.63
C GLU A 153 0.00 -1.59 23.43
N MET A 154 -0.42 -1.15 22.24
CA MET A 154 -1.83 -0.99 21.89
C MET A 154 -2.59 -2.33 21.77
N CYS A 155 -1.91 -3.45 21.48
CA CYS A 155 -2.56 -4.76 21.44
C CYS A 155 -2.83 -5.30 22.85
N GLU A 156 -1.83 -5.25 23.75
CA GLU A 156 -1.96 -5.72 25.14
C GLU A 156 -3.09 -4.99 25.90
N ALA A 157 -3.31 -3.71 25.60
CA ALA A 157 -4.37 -2.90 26.20
C ALA A 157 -5.79 -3.31 25.76
N GLU A 158 -5.98 -3.71 24.50
CA GLU A 158 -7.27 -4.17 23.98
C GLU A 158 -7.64 -5.54 24.56
N GLU A 159 -6.69 -6.48 24.66
CA GLU A 159 -6.91 -7.79 25.29
C GLU A 159 -7.23 -7.66 26.78
N SER A 160 -6.49 -6.81 27.50
CA SER A 160 -6.74 -6.49 28.91
C SER A 160 -8.16 -5.95 29.14
N SER A 161 -8.70 -5.20 28.17
CA SER A 161 -10.02 -4.57 28.24
C SER A 161 -11.18 -5.55 28.02
N ALA A 162 -10.93 -6.77 27.56
CA ALA A 162 -11.96 -7.79 27.32
C ALA A 162 -12.37 -8.58 28.58
N SER A 163 -11.69 -8.39 29.71
CA SER A 163 -11.89 -9.14 30.96
C SER A 163 -13.14 -8.71 31.74
N GLY A 164 -14.33 -8.97 31.19
CA GLY A 164 -15.62 -8.75 31.85
C GLY A 164 -15.91 -9.77 32.95
N GLU A 165 -15.31 -9.62 34.13
CA GLU A 165 -15.49 -10.53 35.27
C GLU A 165 -16.90 -10.48 35.88
N THR A 166 -17.78 -11.38 35.43
CA THR A 166 -19.06 -11.64 36.10
C THR A 166 -18.83 -12.45 37.39
N SER A 167 -18.51 -11.74 38.48
CA SER A 167 -18.37 -12.31 39.82
C SER A 167 -19.70 -12.88 40.32
N GLY A 168 -19.91 -14.18 40.06
CA GLY A 168 -21.09 -14.92 40.52
C GLY A 168 -21.14 -15.02 42.04
N LEU A 169 -22.22 -14.50 42.63
CA LEU A 169 -22.54 -14.70 44.04
C LEU A 169 -22.75 -16.20 44.32
N GLN A 170 -22.14 -16.69 45.41
CA GLN A 170 -22.35 -18.05 45.88
C GLN A 170 -23.68 -18.11 46.64
N GLU A 171 -24.71 -18.72 46.04
CA GLU A 171 -25.88 -19.17 46.80
C GLU A 171 -25.47 -20.34 47.71
N THR A 172 -25.79 -20.21 49.00
CA THR A 172 -25.72 -21.32 49.96
C THR A 172 -27.12 -21.90 50.13
N ASP A 173 -27.28 -23.16 49.73
CA ASP A 173 -28.53 -23.94 49.82
C ASP A 173 -28.85 -24.34 51.27
N GLU A 174 -29.94 -23.79 51.83
CA GLU A 174 -30.61 -24.37 53.01
C GLU A 174 -32.12 -24.03 52.99
N VAL A 175 -32.96 -24.99 53.38
CA VAL A 175 -34.41 -25.00 53.10
C VAL A 175 -35.25 -24.98 54.38
N ALA A 176 -36.18 -24.01 54.53
CA ALA A 176 -37.31 -24.12 55.47
C ALA A 176 -38.54 -23.22 55.15
N GLU A 177 -39.71 -23.87 55.10
CA GLU A 177 -41.09 -23.45 55.44
C GLU A 177 -41.63 -22.01 55.24
N ILE A 178 -42.47 -21.87 54.19
CA ILE A 178 -43.91 -21.47 54.13
C ILE A 178 -44.59 -20.46 55.11
N LEU A 179 -45.75 -19.98 54.64
CA LEU A 179 -46.74 -19.05 55.23
C LEU A 179 -46.44 -17.55 54.98
N GLU A 180 -47.40 -16.70 54.58
CA GLU A 180 -48.85 -16.88 54.38
C GLU A 180 -49.37 -16.04 53.18
N ALA A 181 -50.58 -16.31 52.68
CA ALA A 181 -51.05 -15.74 51.40
C ALA A 181 -51.92 -14.48 51.56
N VAL A 182 -51.61 -13.43 50.78
CA VAL A 182 -52.52 -12.30 50.53
C VAL A 182 -52.63 -12.04 49.03
N THR A 183 -53.75 -12.44 48.43
CA THR A 183 -54.02 -12.31 47.00
C THR A 183 -54.50 -10.90 46.66
N TYR A 184 -53.76 -10.16 45.83
CA TYR A 184 -54.32 -9.01 45.09
C TYR A 184 -53.89 -8.99 43.63
N THR A 185 -54.89 -9.10 42.76
CA THR A 185 -54.74 -9.14 41.30
C THR A 185 -54.40 -7.75 40.73
N GLN A 186 -53.36 -7.66 39.90
CA GLN A 186 -53.27 -6.62 38.87
C GLN A 186 -52.94 -7.23 37.50
N ALA A 187 -53.49 -6.62 36.46
CA ALA A 187 -53.45 -7.10 35.07
C ALA A 187 -52.29 -6.48 34.28
N PRO A 188 -51.82 -7.12 33.19
CA PRO A 188 -50.66 -6.65 32.45
C PRO A 188 -50.94 -5.41 31.58
N SER A 189 -49.85 -4.70 31.27
CA SER A 189 -49.64 -3.79 30.12
C SER A 189 -50.68 -2.69 29.84
N LYS A 190 -50.22 -1.44 29.92
CA LYS A 190 -50.72 -0.35 29.07
C LYS A 190 -49.53 0.34 28.38
N GLU A 191 -49.46 0.22 27.06
CA GLU A 191 -48.56 1.03 26.24
C GLU A 191 -48.99 2.50 26.25
N ALA A 192 -48.03 3.41 26.06
CA ALA A 192 -48.31 4.83 25.96
C ALA A 192 -48.90 5.15 24.58
N LYS A 193 -50.20 5.47 24.53
CA LYS A 193 -50.87 5.98 23.31
C LYS A 193 -50.29 7.35 22.94
N VAL A 194 -49.35 7.39 22.00
CA VAL A 194 -48.91 8.63 21.34
C VAL A 194 -50.01 9.08 20.38
N GLU A 195 -50.36 10.37 20.39
CA GLU A 195 -51.31 10.94 19.42
C GLU A 195 -50.57 11.43 18.15
N PRO A 196 -51.17 11.29 16.95
CA PRO A 196 -50.51 11.72 15.71
C PRO A 196 -50.27 13.24 15.69
N ILE A 197 -49.02 13.64 15.46
CA ILE A 197 -48.68 15.05 15.23
C ILE A 197 -49.21 15.46 13.86
N HIS A 198 -49.98 16.55 13.80
CA HIS A 198 -50.46 17.12 12.54
C HIS A 198 -49.29 17.54 11.65
N THR A 199 -49.13 16.89 10.50
CA THR A 199 -48.21 17.35 9.45
C THR A 199 -48.80 18.56 8.72
N PRO A 200 -47.99 19.61 8.42
CA PRO A 200 -48.43 20.70 7.56
C PRO A 200 -48.66 20.19 6.12
N PRO A 201 -49.57 20.83 5.34
CA PRO A 201 -49.95 20.32 4.03
C PRO A 201 -48.87 20.55 2.97
N THR A 202 -48.40 19.47 2.35
CA THR A 202 -47.63 19.53 1.10
C THR A 202 -48.56 19.89 -0.07
N PRO A 203 -48.26 20.90 -0.90
CA PRO A 203 -49.01 21.15 -2.12
C PRO A 203 -48.76 20.05 -3.17
N SER A 204 -49.82 19.59 -3.83
CA SER A 204 -49.74 18.59 -4.90
C SER A 204 -48.97 19.11 -6.15
N PRO A 205 -48.39 18.21 -6.96
CA PRO A 205 -47.91 18.57 -8.30
C PRO A 205 -49.08 19.03 -9.19
N ALA A 206 -48.77 19.89 -10.18
CA ALA A 206 -49.68 20.23 -11.26
C ALA A 206 -49.74 19.08 -12.30
N PRO A 207 -50.84 18.91 -13.05
CA PRO A 207 -50.97 17.87 -14.06
C PRO A 207 -50.12 18.16 -15.30
N GLU A 208 -49.65 17.10 -15.94
CA GLU A 208 -48.96 17.10 -17.22
C GLU A 208 -49.85 16.46 -18.31
N ASP A 209 -50.36 17.28 -19.24
CA ASP A 209 -51.22 16.83 -20.34
C ASP A 209 -50.46 16.82 -21.68
N ALA A 210 -50.15 15.59 -22.12
CA ALA A 210 -49.93 15.08 -23.47
C ALA A 210 -49.37 15.96 -24.62
N GLU A 211 -48.23 15.50 -25.16
CA GLU A 211 -47.91 15.31 -26.60
C GLU A 211 -48.05 16.47 -27.62
N LEU A 212 -46.96 16.74 -28.36
CA LEU A 212 -46.82 16.22 -29.75
C LEU A 212 -45.36 16.25 -30.24
N SER A 213 -45.06 15.42 -31.26
CA SER A 213 -43.76 15.23 -31.91
C SER A 213 -43.08 16.52 -32.43
N GLY A 214 -41.73 16.53 -32.41
CA GLY A 214 -40.88 17.54 -33.02
C GLY A 214 -39.71 16.92 -33.79
N GLU A 215 -39.87 16.79 -35.11
CA GLU A 215 -38.86 16.25 -36.03
C GLU A 215 -38.23 17.40 -36.86
N PRO A 216 -36.88 17.47 -37.02
CA PRO A 216 -36.24 18.66 -37.58
C PRO A 216 -36.17 18.66 -39.12
N ILE A 217 -36.69 19.72 -39.75
CA ILE A 217 -36.53 20.01 -41.18
C ILE A 217 -35.68 21.29 -41.36
N PRO A 218 -34.60 21.27 -42.18
CA PRO A 218 -33.74 22.43 -42.40
C PRO A 218 -33.96 23.15 -43.74
N GLU A 219 -34.22 24.46 -43.67
CA GLU A 219 -33.89 25.47 -44.69
C GLU A 219 -33.19 26.62 -43.94
N GLY A 220 -32.23 27.39 -44.47
CA GLY A 220 -32.00 27.81 -45.85
C GLY A 220 -32.37 29.31 -45.97
N THR A 221 -31.60 30.22 -46.59
CA THR A 221 -30.46 30.05 -47.50
C THR A 221 -29.80 31.45 -47.76
N LYS A 222 -28.46 31.53 -47.85
CA LYS A 222 -27.63 32.62 -48.50
C LYS A 222 -27.63 34.03 -47.86
N GLU A 223 -26.71 34.97 -48.17
CA GLU A 223 -25.35 35.03 -48.79
C GLU A 223 -24.66 36.32 -48.24
N THR A 224 -23.38 36.72 -48.48
CA THR A 224 -22.33 36.35 -49.45
C THR A 224 -20.94 36.66 -48.88
N SER A 225 -19.91 35.82 -49.13
CA SER A 225 -18.51 36.24 -49.38
C SER A 225 -17.60 35.02 -49.64
N ASN A 226 -16.85 35.04 -50.74
CA ASN A 226 -15.95 33.96 -51.15
C ASN A 226 -14.47 34.37 -50.92
N LEU A 227 -13.58 33.38 -50.73
CA LEU A 227 -12.38 33.16 -51.57
C LEU A 227 -11.53 31.96 -51.09
N SER A 228 -11.30 31.02 -52.02
CA SER A 228 -10.10 30.16 -52.25
C SER A 228 -9.05 29.92 -51.14
N ALA A 229 -8.47 28.72 -50.97
CA ALA A 229 -8.67 27.43 -51.66
C ALA A 229 -8.02 26.24 -50.91
N ASP A 230 -8.38 25.03 -51.31
CA ASP A 230 -7.91 23.70 -50.90
C ASP A 230 -7.21 23.00 -52.11
N PRO A 231 -6.61 21.78 -52.02
CA PRO A 231 -6.21 20.98 -50.85
C PRO A 231 -4.81 20.28 -50.98
N HIS A 232 -4.50 19.40 -50.01
CA HIS A 232 -3.60 18.22 -50.07
C HIS A 232 -2.06 18.36 -50.27
N SER A 233 -1.31 17.72 -49.37
CA SER A 233 -0.49 16.55 -49.73
C SER A 233 -0.06 15.73 -48.49
N SER A 234 -0.04 14.41 -48.62
CA SER A 234 0.51 13.47 -47.64
C SER A 234 1.94 13.06 -48.06
N PRO A 235 2.85 12.75 -47.13
CA PRO A 235 4.10 12.09 -47.47
C PRO A 235 3.95 10.56 -47.44
N GLU A 236 4.23 9.90 -48.57
CA GLU A 236 4.64 8.50 -48.57
C GLU A 236 6.08 8.39 -48.02
N GLN A 237 6.40 7.27 -47.36
CA GLN A 237 7.78 6.82 -47.22
C GLN A 237 7.90 5.44 -47.88
N GLY A 238 8.71 5.37 -48.94
CA GLY A 238 8.89 4.17 -49.75
C GLY A 238 9.84 3.14 -49.15
N SER A 239 9.85 1.95 -49.76
CA SER A 239 10.75 0.84 -49.40
C SER A 239 12.22 1.16 -49.67
N GLY A 240 13.12 0.45 -48.98
CA GLY A 240 14.57 0.59 -49.08
C GLY A 240 15.30 -0.69 -48.65
N GLU A 241 15.08 -1.79 -49.37
CA GLU A 241 15.94 -2.97 -49.25
C GLU A 241 17.34 -2.66 -49.80
N ILE A 242 18.39 -2.95 -49.03
CA ILE A 242 19.76 -3.02 -49.54
C ILE A 242 20.45 -4.24 -48.92
N LEU A 243 20.79 -5.22 -49.75
CA LEU A 243 21.67 -6.32 -49.39
C LEU A 243 23.11 -5.79 -49.24
N ASN A 244 23.89 -6.41 -48.35
CA ASN A 244 25.35 -6.44 -48.50
C ASN A 244 25.91 -7.70 -47.87
N ASP A 245 26.93 -8.24 -48.54
CA ASP A 245 27.38 -9.62 -48.34
C ASP A 245 28.61 -9.73 -47.44
N THR A 246 28.72 -10.92 -46.81
CA THR A 246 29.94 -11.67 -46.52
C THR A 246 31.30 -10.94 -46.53
N LEU A 247 31.96 -10.90 -45.36
CA LEU A 247 33.35 -11.37 -45.27
C LEU A 247 33.71 -11.91 -43.87
N GLU A 248 33.81 -13.23 -43.74
CA GLU A 248 34.73 -13.83 -42.77
C GLU A 248 36.14 -13.83 -43.37
N THR A 249 37.16 -13.48 -42.59
CA THR A 249 38.53 -14.02 -42.80
C THR A 249 39.30 -13.98 -41.48
N VAL A 250 39.62 -15.15 -40.95
CA VAL A 250 40.51 -15.33 -39.80
C VAL A 250 41.97 -15.18 -40.24
N GLN A 251 42.81 -14.53 -39.44
CA GLN A 251 44.26 -14.67 -39.53
C GLN A 251 44.86 -15.12 -38.20
N THR A 252 45.34 -16.36 -38.20
CA THR A 252 46.15 -16.96 -37.12
C THR A 252 47.57 -17.13 -37.65
N VAL A 253 48.57 -16.56 -36.98
CA VAL A 253 49.99 -16.87 -37.23
C VAL A 253 50.69 -17.05 -35.89
N ASP A 254 51.38 -18.18 -35.77
CA ASP A 254 52.22 -18.58 -34.63
C ASP A 254 53.70 -18.21 -34.92
N GLY A 255 54.54 -18.11 -33.88
CA GLY A 255 55.97 -17.85 -34.04
C GLY A 255 56.67 -17.13 -32.88
N SER A 256 57.07 -17.86 -31.85
CA SER A 256 58.12 -17.47 -30.86
C SER A 256 59.53 -17.91 -31.37
N PRO A 257 60.69 -17.78 -30.66
CA PRO A 257 60.92 -17.34 -29.26
C PRO A 257 62.23 -16.51 -28.96
N ALA A 258 62.41 -16.17 -27.67
CA ALA A 258 63.67 -15.85 -26.94
C ALA A 258 64.39 -14.51 -27.27
N THR A 259 65.23 -13.88 -26.42
CA THR A 259 65.84 -14.15 -25.09
C THR A 259 65.76 -12.87 -24.20
N ASP A 260 65.29 -12.86 -22.95
CA ASP A 260 65.97 -13.19 -21.65
C ASP A 260 66.65 -11.99 -20.91
N THR A 261 66.77 -12.10 -19.57
CA THR A 261 67.61 -11.33 -18.60
C THR A 261 67.01 -10.14 -17.80
N GLY A 262 66.48 -10.43 -16.59
CA GLY A 262 66.60 -9.60 -15.36
C GLY A 262 65.67 -8.38 -15.17
N SER A 263 65.53 -7.78 -13.97
CA SER A 263 65.90 -8.22 -12.59
C SER A 263 65.26 -7.29 -11.52
N GLY A 264 64.71 -7.82 -10.42
CA GLY A 264 64.29 -7.03 -9.24
C GLY A 264 63.14 -7.60 -8.38
N GLY A 265 63.21 -7.42 -7.04
CA GLY A 265 62.06 -7.61 -6.11
C GLY A 265 61.08 -6.42 -6.15
N TRP A 266 59.98 -6.34 -5.38
CA TRP A 266 59.52 -6.98 -4.12
C TRP A 266 57.97 -7.13 -4.18
N GLY A 267 57.24 -7.88 -3.34
CA GLY A 267 57.59 -8.85 -2.29
C GLY A 267 56.47 -9.03 -1.22
N LEU A 268 56.00 -10.27 -1.03
CA LEU A 268 55.01 -10.75 -0.01
C LEU A 268 53.52 -10.28 -0.14
N PRO A 269 52.52 -10.99 0.45
CA PRO A 269 52.51 -12.36 0.98
C PRO A 269 51.37 -13.29 0.46
N SER A 270 51.72 -14.58 0.34
CA SER A 270 50.95 -15.80 0.66
C SER A 270 49.41 -15.79 0.75
N CYS A 271 48.75 -16.60 -0.10
CA CYS A 271 47.44 -17.20 0.18
C CYS A 271 47.61 -18.71 0.41
N HIS A 272 47.22 -19.23 1.58
CA HIS A 272 47.49 -20.62 1.97
C HIS A 272 46.37 -21.58 1.55
N ARG A 273 46.64 -22.42 0.54
CA ARG A 273 45.84 -23.63 0.30
C ARG A 273 46.07 -24.62 1.45
N ARG A 274 45.01 -25.29 1.92
CA ARG A 274 45.09 -26.52 2.74
C ARG A 274 44.52 -27.71 1.97
N GLU A 275 45.03 -28.89 2.29
CA GLU A 275 44.82 -30.13 1.53
C GLU A 275 43.61 -30.96 1.97
N SER A 276 43.23 -31.87 1.08
CA SER A 276 42.23 -32.92 1.30
C SER A 276 42.85 -34.13 1.96
N ILE A 277 42.12 -34.79 2.87
CA ILE A 277 42.47 -36.13 3.38
C ILE A 277 41.25 -37.04 3.24
N HIS A 278 41.37 -38.06 2.40
CA HIS A 278 40.46 -39.21 2.38
C HIS A 278 40.63 -40.05 3.65
N ARG A 279 39.52 -40.66 4.12
CA ARG A 279 39.55 -41.97 4.79
C ARG A 279 38.44 -42.87 4.24
N ARG A 280 38.76 -44.15 4.09
CA ARG A 280 37.87 -45.27 3.76
C ARG A 280 38.39 -46.50 4.53
N PHE A 281 37.53 -47.49 4.74
CA PHE A 281 37.72 -48.73 5.50
C PHE A 281 37.64 -48.60 7.01
N GLY A 282 37.15 -49.68 7.64
CA GLY A 282 36.30 -49.69 8.82
C GLY A 282 35.00 -50.39 8.45
#